data_AF-A0A7S0Z2D1-F1
#
_entry.id   AF-A0A7S0Z2D1-F1
#
_cell.length_a   1.000
_cell.length_b   1.000
_cell.length_c   1.000
_cell.angle_alpha   90.00
_cell.angle_beta   90.00
_cell.angle_gamma   90.00
#
_symmetry.space_group_name_H-M   'P 1'
#
loop_
_entity.id
_entity.type
_entity.pdbx_description
1 polymer ?
#
loop_
_entity_poly.entity_id
_entity_poly.type
_entity_poly.pdbx_seq_one_letter_code
_entity_poly.pdbx_strand_id
1 'polypeptide(L)'
;PPPREAVGLPGGGPVVSSHNAPFKWSPPYLGAVVRLLTDFPTAVLWLPPSPPGTRARILRELGKRGLPGAGLRVVFAEAAFEGASHVSIKSLADIALDTHWFNGHSTAADTISGGIPLVTAPGRGAYARVAASLLLS
;
A
#
# COMPACT_ATOMS: atom_id res chain seq x y z
N PRO A 1 13.34 13.84 -1.72
CA PRO A 1 13.00 12.77 -0.74
C PRO A 1 14.32 12.13 -0.25
N PRO A 2 14.37 11.58 0.97
CA PRO A 2 15.53 10.80 1.41
C PRO A 2 15.73 9.54 0.55
N PRO A 3 16.90 8.90 0.56
CA PRO A 3 17.07 7.58 -0.06
C PRO A 3 16.16 6.54 0.60
N ARG A 4 15.75 5.50 -0.15
CA ARG A 4 14.80 4.47 0.31
C ARG A 4 15.26 3.77 1.59
N GLU A 5 16.55 3.52 1.69
CA GLU A 5 17.19 2.85 2.81
C GLU A 5 17.05 3.64 4.11
N ALA A 6 17.04 4.97 4.03
CA ALA A 6 16.85 5.84 5.20
C ALA A 6 15.43 5.71 5.81
N VAL A 7 14.49 5.11 5.09
CA VAL A 7 13.12 4.86 5.57
C VAL A 7 12.79 3.37 5.69
N GLY A 8 13.81 2.50 5.66
CA GLY A 8 13.65 1.05 5.80
C GLY A 8 13.13 0.35 4.54
N LEU A 9 13.11 1.03 3.40
CA LEU A 9 12.78 0.43 2.10
C LEU A 9 14.06 -0.12 1.44
N PRO A 10 13.95 -1.17 0.59
CA PRO A 10 15.08 -1.64 -0.20
C PRO A 10 15.51 -0.59 -1.23
N GLY A 11 16.82 -0.53 -1.51
CA GLY A 11 17.39 0.36 -2.52
C GLY A 11 16.99 0.05 -3.96
N GLY A 12 16.50 -1.17 -4.21
CA GLY A 12 16.05 -1.62 -5.53
C GLY A 12 14.76 -2.43 -5.46
N GLY A 13 14.16 -2.63 -6.64
CA GLY A 13 12.89 -3.35 -6.79
C GLY A 13 11.66 -2.44 -6.59
N PRO A 14 10.47 -2.92 -7.00
CA PRO A 14 9.24 -2.13 -6.90
C PRO A 14 8.76 -1.94 -5.45
N VAL A 15 8.45 -0.70 -5.07
CA VAL A 15 7.79 -0.36 -3.80
C VAL A 15 6.30 -0.17 -4.07
N VAL A 16 5.50 -1.16 -3.70
CA VAL A 16 4.05 -1.12 -3.80
C VAL A 16 3.48 -0.61 -2.49
N SER A 17 2.64 0.41 -2.52
CA SER A 17 2.03 0.98 -1.32
C SER A 17 0.53 0.70 -1.22
N SER A 18 -0.01 0.71 -0.01
CA SER A 18 -1.46 0.69 0.22
C SER A 18 -1.80 1.58 1.42
N HIS A 19 -2.38 2.75 1.15
CA HIS A 19 -2.73 3.74 2.17
C HIS A 19 -4.13 3.53 2.77
N ASN A 20 -4.88 2.54 2.29
CA ASN A 20 -6.20 2.22 2.84
C ASN A 20 -6.10 1.46 4.17
N ALA A 21 -6.97 1.82 5.10
CA ALA A 21 -7.05 1.18 6.41
C ALA A 21 -7.31 -0.34 6.27
N PRO A 22 -6.68 -1.19 7.11
CA PRO A 22 -6.78 -2.65 6.97
C PRO A 22 -8.20 -3.23 7.03
N PHE A 23 -9.16 -2.54 7.65
CA PHE A 23 -10.56 -3.00 7.66
C PHE A 23 -11.22 -2.96 6.27
N LYS A 24 -10.64 -2.21 5.31
CA LYS A 24 -11.10 -2.17 3.91
C LYS A 24 -10.56 -3.32 3.06
N TRP A 25 -9.67 -4.15 3.63
CA TRP A 25 -8.97 -5.19 2.90
C TRP A 25 -9.80 -6.46 2.83
N SER A 26 -10.51 -6.62 1.72
CA SER A 26 -11.29 -7.83 1.43
C SER A 26 -10.40 -9.05 1.13
N PRO A 27 -10.92 -10.28 1.24
CA PRO A 27 -10.17 -11.48 0.84
C PRO A 27 -9.66 -11.45 -0.61
N PRO A 28 -10.43 -11.00 -1.63
CA PRO A 28 -9.91 -10.85 -2.99
C PRO A 28 -8.75 -9.86 -3.10
N TYR A 29 -8.82 -8.73 -2.40
CA TYR A 29 -7.74 -7.75 -2.37
C TYR A 29 -6.45 -8.35 -1.78
N LEU A 30 -6.56 -9.04 -0.65
CA LEU A 30 -5.42 -9.74 -0.05
C LEU A 30 -4.84 -10.81 -0.97
N GLY A 31 -5.68 -11.54 -1.71
CA GLY A 31 -5.24 -12.50 -2.71
C GLY A 31 -4.45 -11.85 -3.84
N ALA A 32 -4.91 -10.69 -4.34
CA ALA A 32 -4.20 -9.92 -5.36
C ALA A 32 -2.85 -9.41 -4.85
N VAL A 33 -2.79 -8.92 -3.61
CA VAL A 33 -1.54 -8.48 -2.98
C VAL A 33 -0.53 -9.64 -2.87
N VAL A 34 -0.97 -10.81 -2.39
CA VAL A 34 -0.10 -11.98 -2.29
C VAL A 34 0.39 -12.41 -3.67
N ARG A 35 -0.52 -12.52 -4.65
CA ARG A 35 -0.14 -12.85 -6.02
C ARG A 35 0.89 -11.88 -6.58
N LEU A 36 0.69 -10.57 -6.41
CA LEU A 36 1.65 -9.57 -6.85
C LEU A 36 3.03 -9.78 -6.22
N LEU A 37 3.10 -9.97 -4.91
CA LEU A 37 4.39 -10.17 -4.22
C LEU A 37 5.06 -11.49 -4.58
N THR A 38 4.28 -12.51 -4.96
CA THR A 38 4.79 -13.77 -5.50
C THR A 38 5.32 -13.62 -6.92
N ASP A 39 4.56 -12.96 -7.80
CA ASP A 39 4.91 -12.77 -9.22
C ASP A 39 6.10 -11.79 -9.39
N PHE A 40 6.31 -10.88 -8.42
CA PHE A 40 7.44 -9.95 -8.37
C PHE A 40 8.27 -10.14 -7.09
N PRO A 41 9.23 -11.07 -7.07
CA PRO A 41 9.95 -11.46 -5.85
C PRO A 41 10.77 -10.34 -5.19
N THR A 42 11.19 -9.33 -5.95
CA THR A 42 11.95 -8.18 -5.43
C THR A 42 11.05 -7.04 -4.94
N ALA A 43 9.74 -7.10 -5.18
CA ALA A 43 8.83 -6.05 -4.76
C ALA A 43 8.63 -6.07 -3.23
N VAL A 44 8.28 -4.94 -2.63
CA VAL A 44 7.83 -4.88 -1.24
C VAL A 44 6.47 -4.21 -1.15
N LEU A 45 5.68 -4.62 -0.16
CA LEU A 45 4.46 -3.92 0.24
C LEU A 45 4.79 -2.95 1.36
N TRP A 46 4.65 -1.65 1.10
CA TRP A 46 4.87 -0.59 2.06
C TRP A 46 3.55 -0.07 2.62
N LEU A 47 3.44 -0.09 3.95
CA LEU A 47 2.21 0.19 4.67
C LEU A 47 2.39 1.36 5.63
N PRO A 48 1.32 2.13 5.90
CA PRO A 48 1.38 3.22 6.86
C PRO A 48 1.69 2.72 8.28
N PRO A 49 2.16 3.63 9.16
CA PRO A 49 2.44 3.31 10.56
C PRO A 49 1.24 2.63 11.21
N SER A 50 1.47 1.47 11.81
CA SER A 50 0.42 0.62 12.38
C SER A 50 0.84 0.10 13.76
N PRO A 51 -0.09 -0.10 14.71
CA PRO A 51 0.22 -0.72 16.01
C PRO A 51 0.74 -2.16 15.87
N PRO A 52 1.56 -2.67 16.82
CA PRO A 52 2.15 -4.02 16.73
C PRO A 52 1.13 -5.14 16.51
N GLY A 53 -0.03 -5.09 17.18
CA GLY A 53 -1.10 -6.07 16.99
C GLY A 53 -1.68 -6.07 15.56
N THR A 54 -1.83 -4.89 14.97
CA THR A 54 -2.27 -4.73 13.58
C THR A 54 -1.21 -5.27 12.61
N ARG A 55 0.08 -4.96 12.85
CA ARG A 55 1.19 -5.48 12.04
C ARG A 55 1.19 -7.02 12.05
N ALA A 56 1.14 -7.62 13.24
CA ALA A 56 1.13 -9.08 13.40
C ALA A 56 -0.08 -9.73 12.71
N ARG A 57 -1.27 -9.10 12.80
CA ARG A 57 -2.46 -9.59 12.11
C ARG A 57 -2.29 -9.55 10.59
N ILE A 58 -1.80 -8.45 10.03
CA ILE A 58 -1.56 -8.30 8.59
C ILE A 58 -0.59 -9.38 8.09
N LEU A 59 0.57 -9.50 8.74
CA LEU A 59 1.59 -10.48 8.38
C LEU A 59 1.04 -11.91 8.42
N ARG A 60 0.28 -12.25 9.47
CA ARG A 60 -0.35 -13.56 9.61
C ARG A 60 -1.38 -13.84 8.51
N GLU A 61 -2.23 -12.87 8.17
CA GLU A 61 -3.26 -13.08 7.14
C GLU A 61 -2.65 -13.20 5.73
N LEU A 62 -1.57 -12.48 5.44
CA LEU A 62 -0.79 -12.66 4.20
C LEU A 62 -0.08 -14.02 4.19
N GLY A 63 0.52 -14.43 5.31
CA GLY A 63 1.14 -15.74 5.49
C GLY A 63 0.18 -16.90 5.18
N LYS A 64 -1.03 -16.86 5.76
CA LYS A 64 -2.09 -17.84 5.51
C LYS A 64 -2.54 -17.92 4.05
N ARG A 65 -2.25 -16.91 3.24
CA ARG A 65 -2.68 -16.80 1.83
C ARG A 65 -1.59 -17.18 0.83
N GLY A 66 -0.45 -17.68 1.31
CA GLY A 66 0.64 -18.15 0.45
C GLY A 66 1.87 -17.25 0.44
N LEU A 67 1.98 -16.29 1.38
CA LEU A 67 3.19 -15.48 1.56
C LEU A 67 3.90 -15.79 2.90
N PRO A 68 4.46 -17.00 3.10
CA PRO A 68 5.06 -17.41 4.38
C PRO A 68 6.22 -16.49 4.82
N GLY A 69 6.89 -15.83 3.87
CA GLY A 69 7.91 -14.80 4.11
C GLY A 69 7.39 -13.37 4.22
N ALA A 70 6.12 -13.14 4.58
CA ALA A 70 5.51 -11.81 4.61
C ALA A 70 6.32 -10.78 5.44
N GLY A 71 6.96 -11.21 6.53
CA GLY A 71 7.79 -10.31 7.35
C GLY A 71 9.03 -9.73 6.64
N LEU A 72 9.48 -10.37 5.55
CA LEU A 72 10.59 -9.88 4.71
C LEU A 72 10.10 -9.02 3.54
N ARG A 73 8.80 -9.07 3.23
CA ARG A 73 8.19 -8.47 2.04
C ARG A 73 7.24 -7.33 2.37
N VAL A 74 6.91 -7.13 3.64
CA VAL A 74 6.00 -6.09 4.12
C VAL A 74 6.77 -5.15 5.03
N VAL A 75 6.91 -3.90 4.61
CA VAL A 75 7.58 -2.83 5.35
C VAL A 75 6.51 -1.90 5.93
N PHE A 76 6.63 -1.56 7.21
CA PHE A 76 5.74 -0.59 7.86
C PHE A 76 6.49 0.72 8.04
N ALA A 77 5.95 1.82 7.53
CA ALA A 77 6.50 3.15 7.72
C ALA A 77 6.55 3.54 9.20
N GLU A 78 7.48 4.43 9.53
CA GLU A 78 7.55 5.07 10.85
C GLU A 78 6.62 6.29 10.92
N ALA A 79 6.16 6.61 12.14
CA ALA A 79 5.17 7.66 12.37
C ALA A 79 5.70 9.07 12.11
N ALA A 80 7.02 9.27 12.15
CA ALA A 80 7.68 10.52 11.85
C ALA A 80 9.02 10.22 11.19
N PHE A 81 9.37 11.01 10.18
CA PHE A 81 10.71 11.05 9.63
C PHE A 81 11.19 12.48 9.74
N GLU A 82 12.31 12.66 10.42
CA GLU A 82 12.88 13.98 10.67
C GLU A 82 13.37 14.59 9.35
N GLY A 83 12.98 15.84 9.06
CA GLY A 83 13.46 16.58 7.90
C GLY A 83 12.74 16.37 6.56
N ALA A 84 11.67 15.55 6.48
CA ALA A 84 10.87 15.39 5.26
C ALA A 84 9.36 15.40 5.54
N SER A 85 8.58 16.05 4.67
CA SER A 85 7.12 16.03 4.81
C SER A 85 6.57 14.63 4.51
N HIS A 86 5.52 14.21 5.22
CA HIS A 86 4.83 12.94 4.96
C HIS A 86 4.44 12.75 3.49
N VAL A 87 4.12 13.84 2.78
CA VAL A 87 3.78 13.84 1.36
C VAL A 87 5.00 13.45 0.51
N SER A 88 6.17 14.07 0.75
CA SER A 88 7.41 13.76 0.03
C SER A 88 7.91 12.33 0.24
N ILE A 89 7.57 11.71 1.38
CA ILE A 89 7.96 10.34 1.70
C ILE A 89 7.09 9.36 0.93
N LYS A 90 5.79 9.66 0.78
CA LYS A 90 4.89 8.81 -0.02
C LYS A 90 5.41 8.62 -1.46
N SER A 91 6.09 9.62 -2.04
CA SER A 91 6.67 9.52 -3.40
C SER A 91 7.80 8.49 -3.54
N LEU A 92 8.22 7.84 -2.44
CA LEU A 92 9.14 6.71 -2.49
C LEU A 92 8.47 5.43 -2.97
N ALA A 93 7.13 5.37 -2.94
CA ALA A 93 6.35 4.31 -3.56
C ALA A 93 6.34 4.46 -5.09
N ASP A 94 6.55 3.37 -5.79
CA ASP A 94 6.47 3.32 -7.26
C ASP A 94 5.01 3.25 -7.73
N ILE A 95 4.15 2.62 -6.94
CA ILE A 95 2.75 2.40 -7.26
C ILE A 95 1.93 2.22 -5.97
N ALA A 96 0.67 2.62 -6.01
CA ALA A 96 -0.28 2.41 -4.93
C ALA A 96 -1.42 1.49 -5.36
N LEU A 97 -1.85 0.60 -4.48
CA LEU A 97 -3.02 -0.25 -4.67
C LEU A 97 -4.21 0.28 -3.87
N ASP A 98 -5.34 0.38 -4.56
CA ASP A 98 -6.61 0.70 -3.96
C ASP A 98 -7.42 -0.56 -3.59
N THR A 99 -8.35 -0.42 -2.64
CA THR A 99 -9.22 -1.50 -2.18
C THR A 99 -10.51 -1.59 -2.98
N HIS A 100 -10.91 -2.79 -3.38
CA HIS A 100 -12.02 -3.04 -4.32
C HIS A 100 -13.42 -2.61 -3.83
N TRP A 101 -13.83 -3.02 -2.61
CA TRP A 101 -15.22 -2.83 -2.15
C TRP A 101 -15.49 -1.45 -1.55
N PHE A 102 -14.43 -0.82 -1.07
CA PHE A 102 -14.47 0.52 -0.51
C PHE A 102 -13.16 1.20 -0.91
N ASN A 103 -13.20 1.99 -1.97
CA ASN A 103 -12.01 2.65 -2.51
C ASN A 103 -11.45 3.69 -1.52
N GLY A 104 -10.23 4.13 -1.82
CA GLY A 104 -9.65 5.34 -1.28
C GLY A 104 -10.51 6.53 -1.69
N HIS A 105 -10.76 7.41 -0.72
CA HIS A 105 -11.41 8.69 -0.95
C HIS A 105 -10.32 9.76 -0.80
N SER A 106 -10.18 10.35 0.38
CA SER A 106 -9.05 11.24 0.70
C SER A 106 -7.69 10.57 0.47
N THR A 107 -7.54 9.30 0.82
CA THR A 107 -6.29 8.56 0.60
C THR A 107 -5.94 8.40 -0.88
N ALA A 108 -6.93 8.28 -1.76
CA ALA A 108 -6.70 8.23 -3.21
C ALA A 108 -6.30 9.62 -3.74
N ALA A 109 -7.00 10.67 -3.32
CA ALA A 109 -6.67 12.05 -3.67
C ALA A 109 -5.25 12.44 -3.22
N ASP A 110 -4.86 12.09 -2.00
CA ASP A 110 -3.51 12.28 -1.47
C ASP A 110 -2.45 11.54 -2.30
N THR A 111 -2.76 10.31 -2.70
CA THR A 111 -1.83 9.46 -3.47
C THR A 111 -1.59 10.06 -4.85
N ILE A 112 -2.66 10.46 -5.54
CA ILE A 112 -2.60 11.09 -6.86
C ILE A 112 -1.90 12.45 -6.76
N SER A 113 -2.26 13.28 -5.78
CA SER A 113 -1.62 14.58 -5.56
C SER A 113 -0.14 14.48 -5.19
N GLY A 114 0.26 13.35 -4.56
CA GLY A 114 1.65 13.01 -4.28
C GLY A 114 2.43 12.47 -5.49
N GLY A 115 1.80 12.40 -6.67
CA GLY A 115 2.43 11.95 -7.91
C GLY A 115 2.60 10.43 -8.01
N ILE A 116 1.93 9.65 -7.16
CA ILE A 116 2.08 8.18 -7.14
C ILE A 116 1.00 7.58 -8.03
N PRO A 117 1.35 6.75 -9.03
CA PRO A 117 0.38 6.01 -9.82
C PRO A 117 -0.52 5.15 -8.93
N LEU A 118 -1.83 5.26 -9.10
CA LEU A 118 -2.82 4.51 -8.33
C LEU A 118 -3.52 3.48 -9.21
N VAL A 119 -3.47 2.22 -8.82
CA VAL A 119 -4.27 1.15 -9.42
C VAL A 119 -5.52 0.96 -8.58
N THR A 120 -6.68 1.14 -9.20
CA THR A 120 -7.98 0.89 -8.58
C THR A 120 -8.84 -0.02 -9.43
N ALA A 121 -9.71 -0.79 -8.77
CA ALA A 121 -10.66 -1.68 -9.40
C ALA A 121 -12.08 -1.19 -9.06
N PRO A 122 -12.77 -0.50 -9.98
CA PRO A 122 -14.08 0.08 -9.70
C PRO A 122 -15.15 -1.02 -9.57
N GLY A 123 -15.84 -1.03 -8.43
CA GLY A 123 -16.94 -1.94 -8.14
C GLY A 123 -18.32 -1.41 -8.54
N ARG A 124 -19.37 -2.06 -8.00
CA ARG A 124 -20.76 -1.60 -8.05
C ARG A 124 -21.05 -0.70 -6.84
N GLY A 125 -21.55 0.51 -7.07
CA GLY A 125 -21.91 1.48 -6.03
C GLY A 125 -20.89 2.62 -5.86
N ALA A 126 -21.33 3.72 -5.26
CA ALA A 126 -20.55 4.97 -5.18
C ALA A 126 -19.22 4.82 -4.44
N TYR A 127 -19.21 4.16 -3.27
CA TYR A 127 -18.01 3.99 -2.44
C TYR A 127 -16.90 3.13 -3.07
N ALA A 128 -17.25 2.32 -4.07
CA ALA A 128 -16.31 1.47 -4.81
C ALA A 128 -15.86 2.12 -6.14
N ARG A 129 -16.15 3.41 -6.36
CA ARG A 129 -15.84 4.11 -7.62
C ARG A 129 -15.18 5.48 -7.42
N VAL A 130 -14.97 5.91 -6.17
CA VAL A 130 -14.42 7.24 -5.88
C VAL A 130 -13.01 7.41 -6.44
N ALA A 131 -12.12 6.46 -6.19
CA ALA A 131 -10.76 6.52 -6.74
C ALA A 131 -10.76 6.49 -8.27
N ALA A 132 -11.63 5.68 -8.89
CA ALA A 132 -11.76 5.64 -10.34
C ALA A 132 -12.26 6.97 -10.92
N SER A 133 -13.17 7.66 -10.21
CA SER A 133 -13.62 9.01 -10.61
C SER A 133 -12.50 10.03 -10.54
N LEU A 134 -11.63 9.96 -9.52
CA LEU A 134 -10.48 10.86 -9.36
C LEU A 134 -9.39 10.63 -10.42
N LEU A 135 -9.27 9.41 -10.94
CA LEU A 135 -8.31 9.11 -12.01
C LEU A 135 -8.76 9.58 -13.39
N LEU A 136 -10.06 9.82 -13.57
CA LEU A 136 -10.67 10.24 -14.84
C LEU A 136 -10.96 11.75 -14.89
N SER A 137 -10.77 12.47 -13.78
CA SER A 137 -10.91 13.93 -13.69
C SER A 137 -9.63 14.63 -14.10
#